data_AF-A0A1A8CJN2-F1
#
_entry.id   AF-A0A1A8CJN2-F1
#
_cell.length_a   1.000
_cell.length_b   1.000
_cell.length_c   1.000
_cell.angle_alpha   90.00
_cell.angle_beta   90.00
_cell.angle_gamma   90.00
#
_symmetry.space_group_name_H-M   'P 1'
#
loop_
_entity.id
_entity.type
_entity.pdbx_description
1 polymer ?
#
loop_
_entity_poly.entity_id
_entity_poly.type
_entity_poly.pdbx_seq_one_letter_code
_entity_poly.pdbx_strand_id
1 'polypeptide(L)'
;SKCSKNCEGGIRFREVQCFDLRDQRALRPFHCQAVSTRPPSEKPCNAQLCLDWYTSSWGQCSEVCGGGEQQRIVTCPEDDRCHRDLQPRNIQSCNSQPCAQWLTGLWEECSASCGGGVQHRLIKCVDTKAETQEMVEPSQCDLQLKPNNTQRCNLHNCESTPSATLCHR
;
A
#
# COMPACT_ATOMS: atom_id res chain seq x y z
N SER A 1 21.23 -24.59 -21.30
CA SER A 1 20.45 -23.43 -20.80
C SER A 1 20.77 -23.18 -19.32
N LYS A 2 20.33 -22.03 -18.77
CA LYS A 2 20.22 -21.86 -17.31
C LYS A 2 19.20 -22.87 -16.74
N CYS A 3 19.32 -23.18 -15.44
CA CYS A 3 18.39 -24.07 -14.75
C CYS A 3 17.02 -23.38 -14.59
N SER A 4 15.94 -24.15 -14.67
CA SER A 4 14.56 -23.63 -14.50
C SER A 4 14.25 -23.17 -13.09
N LYS A 5 14.97 -23.70 -12.09
CA LYS A 5 14.90 -23.31 -10.68
C LYS A 5 16.29 -23.11 -10.12
N ASN A 6 16.43 -22.27 -9.10
CA ASN A 6 17.72 -21.97 -8.48
C ASN A 6 18.07 -22.97 -7.37
N CYS A 7 17.06 -23.67 -6.86
CA CYS A 7 17.14 -24.65 -5.78
C CYS A 7 15.93 -25.61 -5.87
N GLU A 8 15.88 -26.62 -4.99
CA GLU A 8 14.84 -27.66 -4.90
C GLU A 8 14.62 -28.50 -6.17
N GLY A 9 15.64 -28.60 -7.02
CA GLY A 9 15.58 -29.40 -8.23
C GLY A 9 14.86 -28.67 -9.36
N GLY A 10 15.65 -28.21 -10.33
CA GLY A 10 15.18 -27.73 -11.62
C GLY A 10 15.64 -28.63 -12.75
N ILE A 11 15.24 -28.27 -13.96
CA ILE A 11 15.69 -28.88 -15.20
C ILE A 11 16.41 -27.85 -16.05
N ARG A 12 17.46 -28.28 -16.74
CA ARG A 12 18.14 -27.50 -17.78
C ARG A 12 18.22 -28.31 -19.05
N PHE A 13 18.18 -27.62 -20.18
CA PHE A 13 18.28 -28.23 -21.49
C PHE A 13 19.72 -28.15 -22.00
N ARG A 14 20.21 -29.25 -22.57
CA ARG A 14 21.45 -29.35 -23.31
C ARG A 14 21.17 -29.79 -24.74
N GLU A 15 22.02 -29.38 -25.65
CA GLU A 15 21.97 -29.89 -27.02
C GLU A 15 22.46 -31.34 -27.04
N VAL A 16 21.73 -32.19 -27.77
CA VAL A 16 22.10 -33.59 -27.98
C VAL A 16 22.36 -33.76 -29.46
N GLN A 17 23.64 -33.91 -29.80
CA GLN A 17 24.15 -34.08 -31.14
C GLN A 17 24.53 -35.54 -31.39
N CYS A 18 24.26 -36.01 -32.61
CA CYS A 18 24.63 -37.34 -33.06
C CYS A 18 26.04 -37.27 -33.68
N PHE A 19 26.91 -38.23 -33.37
CA PHE A 19 28.26 -38.28 -33.91
C PHE A 19 28.53 -39.62 -34.58
N ASP A 20 29.29 -39.60 -35.68
CA ASP A 20 29.87 -40.81 -36.24
C ASP A 20 31.03 -41.31 -35.35
N LEU A 21 31.01 -42.58 -34.95
CA LEU A 21 32.03 -43.18 -34.09
C LEU A 21 33.37 -43.39 -34.80
N ARG A 22 33.38 -43.41 -36.15
CA ARG A 22 34.61 -43.56 -36.94
C ARG A 22 35.37 -42.24 -37.05
N ASP A 23 34.64 -41.16 -37.32
CA ASP A 23 35.23 -39.87 -37.69
C ASP A 23 34.97 -38.74 -36.68
N GLN A 24 34.29 -39.04 -35.56
CA GLN A 24 33.87 -38.06 -34.53
C GLN A 24 33.13 -36.83 -35.10
N ARG A 25 32.45 -37.00 -36.24
CA ARG A 25 31.78 -35.91 -36.94
C ARG A 25 30.32 -35.81 -36.52
N ALA A 26 29.87 -34.59 -36.21
CA ALA A 26 28.46 -34.33 -35.94
C ALA A 26 27.61 -34.61 -37.18
N LEU A 27 26.64 -35.51 -37.05
CA LEU A 27 25.70 -35.90 -38.09
C LEU A 27 24.42 -35.07 -37.98
N ARG A 28 23.84 -34.76 -39.14
CA ARG A 28 22.50 -34.17 -39.21
C ARG A 28 21.45 -35.19 -38.78
N PRO A 29 20.28 -34.76 -38.26
CA PRO A 29 19.26 -35.66 -37.72
C PRO A 29 18.86 -36.80 -38.67
N PHE A 30 18.70 -36.51 -39.96
CA PHE A 30 18.29 -37.49 -40.98
C PHE A 30 19.33 -38.59 -41.27
N HIS A 31 20.59 -38.37 -40.92
CA HIS A 31 21.67 -39.34 -41.10
C HIS A 31 22.02 -40.07 -39.79
N CYS A 32 21.32 -39.75 -38.70
CA CYS A 32 21.50 -40.43 -37.43
C CYS A 32 20.66 -41.72 -37.42
N GLN A 33 21.28 -42.84 -37.80
CA GLN A 33 20.67 -44.15 -37.62
C GLN A 33 20.70 -44.51 -36.14
N ALA A 34 19.54 -44.47 -35.48
CA ALA A 34 19.38 -44.71 -34.06
C ALA A 34 19.62 -46.20 -33.74
N VAL A 35 20.89 -46.59 -33.53
CA VAL A 35 21.25 -47.91 -32.99
C VAL A 35 20.91 -47.97 -31.48
N SER A 36 20.69 -46.82 -30.84
CA SER A 36 20.37 -46.69 -29.41
C SER A 36 19.37 -45.54 -29.18
N THR A 37 18.80 -45.48 -27.97
CA THR A 37 17.87 -44.42 -27.58
C THR A 37 18.58 -43.08 -27.48
N ARG A 38 17.95 -42.01 -28.01
CA ARG A 38 18.48 -40.65 -27.92
C ARG A 38 18.61 -40.26 -26.45
N PRO A 39 19.78 -39.79 -25.98
CA PRO A 39 19.93 -39.33 -24.61
C PRO A 39 18.96 -38.18 -24.30
N PRO A 40 18.47 -38.06 -23.06
CA PRO A 40 17.62 -36.94 -22.67
C PRO A 40 18.39 -35.62 -22.86
N SER A 41 17.70 -34.67 -23.49
CA SER A 41 18.14 -33.29 -23.65
C SER A 41 17.97 -32.49 -22.36
N GLU A 42 17.10 -32.93 -21.46
CA GLU A 42 16.98 -32.40 -20.11
C GLU A 42 17.99 -33.05 -19.16
N LYS A 43 18.48 -32.24 -18.21
CA LYS A 43 19.27 -32.70 -17.07
C LYS A 43 18.77 -32.03 -15.81
N PRO A 44 18.70 -32.75 -14.67
CA PRO A 44 18.43 -32.13 -13.39
C PRO A 44 19.56 -31.17 -13.02
N CYS A 45 19.22 -30.12 -12.29
CA CYS A 45 20.15 -29.13 -11.77
C CYS A 45 19.64 -28.57 -10.45
N ASN A 46 20.53 -27.94 -9.69
CA ASN A 46 20.20 -27.21 -8.47
C ASN A 46 19.38 -28.04 -7.45
N ALA A 47 19.87 -29.24 -7.12
CA ALA A 47 19.22 -30.17 -6.19
C ALA A 47 19.28 -29.73 -4.71
N GLN A 48 20.00 -28.65 -4.41
CA GLN A 48 20.14 -28.14 -3.05
C GLN A 48 18.83 -27.52 -2.56
N LEU A 49 18.56 -27.62 -1.27
CA LEU A 49 17.40 -26.98 -0.65
C LEU A 49 17.47 -25.46 -0.78
N CYS A 50 16.31 -24.84 -0.98
CA CYS A 50 16.17 -23.40 -0.97
C CYS A 50 16.39 -22.87 0.46
N LEU A 51 17.00 -21.70 0.55
CA LEU A 51 17.03 -20.88 1.75
C LEU A 51 15.86 -19.89 1.72
N ASP A 52 15.50 -19.45 2.91
CA ASP A 52 14.48 -18.41 3.08
C ASP A 52 15.06 -17.02 2.80
N TRP A 53 14.22 -16.17 2.23
CA TRP A 53 14.51 -14.74 2.10
C TRP A 53 14.49 -14.07 3.47
N TYR A 54 15.54 -13.32 3.78
CA TYR A 54 15.58 -12.48 4.97
C TYR A 54 15.05 -11.08 4.63
N THR A 55 14.24 -10.52 5.53
CA THR A 55 13.74 -9.14 5.40
C THR A 55 13.95 -8.36 6.68
N SER A 56 14.40 -7.11 6.57
CA SER A 56 14.39 -6.18 7.69
C SER A 56 12.96 -5.66 7.97
N SER A 57 12.80 -4.94 9.08
CA SER A 57 11.68 -4.02 9.25
C SER A 57 11.66 -2.96 8.14
N TRP A 58 10.47 -2.42 7.88
CA TRP A 58 10.32 -1.26 7.01
C TRP A 58 10.99 -0.03 7.61
N GLY A 59 11.66 0.74 6.77
CA GLY A 59 12.17 2.06 7.11
C GLY A 59 11.05 3.08 7.26
N GLN A 60 11.41 4.32 7.54
CA GLN A 60 10.45 5.41 7.60
C GLN A 60 9.83 5.66 6.22
N CYS A 61 8.55 6.02 6.20
CA CYS A 61 7.89 6.46 4.97
C CYS A 61 8.53 7.76 4.46
N SER A 62 8.67 7.88 3.14
CA SER A 62 9.21 9.09 2.49
C SER A 62 8.35 10.32 2.74
N GLU A 63 7.06 10.13 2.97
CA GLU A 63 6.08 11.19 3.20
C GLU A 63 5.28 10.89 4.45
N VAL A 64 4.93 11.92 5.23
CA VAL A 64 4.08 11.76 6.42
C VAL A 64 2.59 11.68 6.09
N CYS A 65 2.19 12.08 4.88
CA CYS A 65 0.84 12.05 4.33
C CYS A 65 0.90 12.25 2.80
N GLY A 66 -0.23 12.07 2.11
CA GLY A 66 -0.37 12.32 0.67
C GLY A 66 0.14 11.20 -0.22
N GLY A 67 0.53 10.07 0.38
CA GLY A 67 1.15 8.94 -0.29
C GLY A 67 2.67 9.09 -0.36
N GLY A 68 3.36 8.10 0.17
CA GLY A 68 4.81 7.95 0.05
C GLY A 68 5.19 6.49 -0.13
N GLU A 69 6.49 6.23 -0.12
CA GLU A 69 7.05 4.90 -0.19
C GLU A 69 8.00 4.66 0.99
N GLN A 70 8.02 3.43 1.48
CA GLN A 70 9.01 2.97 2.44
C GLN A 70 9.74 1.77 1.87
N GLN A 71 11.01 1.66 2.24
CA GLN A 71 11.89 0.60 1.78
C GLN A 71 12.30 -0.32 2.93
N ARG A 72 12.61 -1.56 2.61
CA ARG A 72 13.24 -2.51 3.52
C ARG A 72 14.35 -3.28 2.80
N ILE A 73 15.26 -3.83 3.58
CA ILE A 73 16.29 -4.71 3.07
C ILE A 73 15.66 -6.09 2.81
N VAL A 74 15.95 -6.65 1.63
CA VAL A 74 15.59 -8.01 1.23
C VAL A 74 16.86 -8.70 0.75
N THR A 75 17.28 -9.75 1.44
CA THR A 75 18.58 -10.40 1.20
C THR A 75 18.42 -11.91 1.22
N CYS A 76 19.09 -12.57 0.28
CA CYS A 76 19.28 -14.02 0.32
C CYS A 76 20.60 -14.32 1.06
N PRO A 77 20.65 -15.26 2.01
CA PRO A 77 21.88 -15.54 2.74
C PRO A 77 23.04 -16.01 1.85
N GLU A 78 22.72 -16.70 0.75
CA GLU A 78 23.69 -17.17 -0.23
C GLU A 78 23.16 -16.89 -1.65
N ASP A 79 24.02 -16.38 -2.54
CA ASP A 79 23.63 -16.06 -3.91
C ASP A 79 23.01 -17.28 -4.62
N ASP A 80 21.92 -17.05 -5.36
CA ASP A 80 21.18 -18.06 -6.11
C ASP A 80 20.60 -19.24 -5.29
N ARG A 81 20.56 -19.14 -3.96
CA ARG A 81 19.98 -20.20 -3.10
C ARG A 81 18.60 -19.92 -2.54
N CYS A 82 18.00 -18.78 -2.87
CA CYS A 82 16.60 -18.50 -2.55
C CYS A 82 15.72 -18.67 -3.80
N HIS A 83 14.46 -19.02 -3.60
CA HIS A 83 13.50 -19.11 -4.70
C HIS A 83 13.20 -17.71 -5.24
N ARG A 84 13.66 -17.42 -6.46
CA ARG A 84 13.52 -16.10 -7.12
C ARG A 84 12.07 -15.62 -7.21
N ASP A 85 11.13 -16.51 -7.50
CA ASP A 85 9.71 -16.13 -7.64
C ASP A 85 9.06 -15.75 -6.30
N LEU A 86 9.65 -16.17 -5.18
CA LEU A 86 9.19 -15.86 -3.83
C LEU A 86 9.90 -14.65 -3.22
N GLN A 87 10.71 -13.91 -4.00
CA GLN A 87 11.41 -12.74 -3.49
C GLN A 87 10.40 -11.70 -2.96
N PRO A 88 10.46 -11.34 -1.66
CA PRO A 88 9.57 -10.34 -1.10
C PRO A 88 9.81 -8.95 -1.71
N ARG A 89 8.77 -8.11 -1.72
CA ARG A 89 8.90 -6.70 -2.14
C ARG A 89 9.80 -5.94 -1.18
N ASN A 90 10.71 -5.14 -1.73
CA ASN A 90 11.60 -4.24 -0.99
C ASN A 90 11.05 -2.82 -0.86
N ILE A 91 9.95 -2.49 -1.56
CA ILE A 91 9.27 -1.19 -1.54
C ILE A 91 7.78 -1.41 -1.33
N GLN A 92 7.14 -0.56 -0.52
CA GLN A 92 5.68 -0.50 -0.42
C GLN A 92 5.19 0.93 -0.21
N SER A 93 3.96 1.20 -0.65
CA SER A 93 3.28 2.46 -0.40
C SER A 93 2.92 2.62 1.09
N CYS A 94 2.93 3.85 1.57
CA CYS A 94 2.59 4.21 2.94
C CYS A 94 1.97 5.61 2.99
N ASN A 95 1.34 5.94 4.13
CA ASN A 95 0.82 7.26 4.45
C ASN A 95 -0.11 7.88 3.38
N SER A 96 -1.09 7.10 2.92
CA SER A 96 -2.06 7.52 1.89
C SER A 96 -3.14 8.47 2.38
N GLN A 97 -3.17 8.81 3.67
CA GLN A 97 -4.06 9.83 4.22
C GLN A 97 -3.81 11.20 3.58
N PRO A 98 -4.84 12.04 3.36
CA PRO A 98 -4.66 13.37 2.84
C PRO A 98 -3.87 14.24 3.80
N CYS A 99 -3.11 15.19 3.25
CA CYS A 99 -2.33 16.14 4.04
C CYS A 99 -3.12 17.33 4.55
N ALA A 100 -4.19 17.69 3.84
CA ALA A 100 -5.09 18.73 4.30
C ALA A 100 -6.29 18.11 5.03
N GLN A 101 -6.62 18.66 6.20
CA GLN A 101 -7.71 18.16 7.04
C GLN A 101 -8.61 19.29 7.54
N TRP A 102 -9.89 18.98 7.69
CA TRP A 102 -10.86 19.90 8.27
C TRP A 102 -10.71 19.97 9.79
N LEU A 103 -10.43 21.16 10.31
CA LEU A 103 -10.48 21.46 11.73
C LEU A 103 -11.76 22.26 12.06
N THR A 104 -12.42 21.85 13.14
CA THR A 104 -13.61 22.52 13.66
C THR A 104 -13.28 23.27 14.94
N GLY A 105 -13.69 24.53 15.01
CA GLY A 105 -13.69 25.30 16.24
C GLY A 105 -14.83 24.89 17.18
N LEU A 106 -14.90 25.58 18.32
CA LEU A 106 -16.04 25.47 19.23
C LEU A 106 -17.32 26.00 18.57
N TRP A 107 -18.46 25.50 19.03
CA TRP A 107 -19.75 26.11 18.71
C TRP A 107 -19.85 27.46 19.40
N GLU A 108 -20.30 28.45 18.64
CA GLU A 108 -20.71 29.75 19.15
C GLU A 108 -21.97 29.60 20.01
N GLU A 109 -22.34 30.66 20.72
CA GLU A 109 -23.55 30.66 21.53
C GLU A 109 -24.80 30.50 20.66
N CYS A 110 -25.78 29.76 21.18
CA CYS A 110 -27.02 29.50 20.48
C CYS A 110 -27.83 30.80 20.29
N SER A 111 -28.41 30.99 19.11
CA SER A 111 -29.20 32.18 18.78
C SER A 111 -30.44 32.38 19.67
N ALA A 112 -30.89 31.33 20.35
CA ALA A 112 -32.01 31.37 21.27
C ALA A 112 -31.67 30.54 22.51
N SER A 113 -32.05 31.01 23.69
CA SER A 113 -31.88 30.25 24.92
C SER A 113 -32.86 29.10 25.06
N CYS A 114 -34.00 29.14 24.36
CA CYS A 114 -35.07 28.14 24.38
C CYS A 114 -35.88 28.19 23.06
N GLY A 115 -36.81 27.26 22.85
CA GLY A 115 -37.73 27.22 21.71
C GLY A 115 -37.11 26.74 20.40
N GLY A 116 -35.84 26.34 20.43
CA GLY A 116 -35.05 25.94 19.26
C GLY A 116 -34.37 27.14 18.59
N GLY A 117 -33.04 27.18 18.70
CA GLY A 117 -32.17 28.13 18.00
C GLY A 117 -31.20 27.44 17.04
N VAL A 118 -30.30 28.24 16.49
CA VAL A 118 -29.20 27.79 15.63
C VAL A 118 -27.89 28.32 16.20
N GLN A 119 -26.86 27.48 16.17
CA GLN A 119 -25.49 27.87 16.49
C GLN A 119 -24.58 27.55 15.32
N HIS A 120 -23.54 28.36 15.19
CA HIS A 120 -22.53 28.21 14.15
C HIS A 120 -21.20 27.83 14.77
N ARG A 121 -20.32 27.21 13.98
CA ARG A 121 -18.92 27.00 14.36
C ARG A 121 -18.02 27.32 13.18
N LEU A 122 -16.80 27.71 13.51
CA LEU A 122 -15.76 27.91 12.52
C LEU A 122 -15.26 26.55 11.99
N ILE A 123 -15.09 26.46 10.68
CA ILE A 123 -14.46 25.32 10.01
C ILE A 123 -13.33 25.84 9.14
N LYS A 124 -12.14 25.27 9.33
CA LYS A 124 -10.92 25.63 8.59
C LYS A 124 -10.32 24.40 7.96
N CYS A 125 -9.81 24.53 6.74
CA CYS A 125 -8.94 23.53 6.14
C CYS A 125 -7.51 23.87 6.52
N VAL A 126 -6.74 22.91 7.04
CA VAL A 126 -5.34 23.13 7.41
C VAL A 126 -4.44 22.07 6.79
N ASP A 127 -3.21 22.47 6.45
CA ASP A 127 -2.17 21.53 6.04
C ASP A 127 -1.47 20.94 7.27
N THR A 128 -1.34 19.61 7.29
CA THR A 128 -0.66 18.85 8.34
C THR A 128 0.82 18.62 8.05
N LYS A 129 1.31 18.92 6.83
CA LYS A 129 2.75 18.93 6.53
C LYS A 129 3.45 20.19 7.05
N ALA A 130 2.74 21.32 7.08
CA ALA A 130 3.31 22.57 7.56
C ALA A 130 3.59 22.47 9.08
N GLU A 131 4.76 22.96 9.51
CA GLU A 131 5.16 22.96 10.93
C GLU A 131 4.15 23.72 11.80
N THR A 132 3.52 24.73 11.22
CA THR A 132 2.37 25.43 11.78
C THR A 132 1.09 24.96 11.10
N GLN A 133 -0.01 24.82 11.85
CA GLN A 133 -1.35 24.53 11.31
C GLN A 133 -1.86 25.70 10.44
N GLU A 134 -1.27 25.84 9.26
CA GLU A 134 -1.56 26.91 8.33
C GLU A 134 -2.90 26.66 7.66
N MET A 135 -3.74 27.70 7.64
CA MET A 135 -5.04 27.63 6.98
C MET A 135 -4.83 27.68 5.48
N VAL A 136 -5.27 26.63 4.80
CA VAL A 136 -5.20 26.50 3.34
C VAL A 136 -6.58 26.62 2.71
N GLU A 137 -6.61 26.68 1.37
CA GLU A 137 -7.85 26.79 0.61
C GLU A 137 -8.77 25.57 0.87
N PRO A 138 -10.09 25.78 1.07
CA PRO A 138 -11.10 24.73 1.22
C PRO A 138 -11.03 23.56 0.25
N SER A 139 -10.54 23.77 -0.98
CA SER A 139 -10.42 22.75 -2.03
C SER A 139 -9.29 21.75 -1.80
N GLN A 140 -8.33 22.05 -0.92
CA GLN A 140 -7.24 21.14 -0.57
C GLN A 140 -7.72 20.01 0.35
N CYS A 141 -8.71 20.30 1.19
CA CYS A 141 -9.38 19.30 2.00
C CYS A 141 -10.42 18.54 1.17
N ASP A 142 -10.65 17.29 1.52
CA ASP A 142 -11.74 16.50 0.92
C ASP A 142 -13.09 17.14 1.25
N LEU A 143 -13.75 17.70 0.24
CA LEU A 143 -15.05 18.35 0.37
C LEU A 143 -16.16 17.38 0.82
N GLN A 144 -16.01 16.07 0.57
CA GLN A 144 -16.96 15.04 1.03
C GLN A 144 -16.89 14.84 2.54
N LEU A 145 -15.75 15.16 3.15
CA LEU A 145 -15.52 15.06 4.59
C LEU A 145 -15.73 16.40 5.32
N LYS A 146 -16.21 17.44 4.62
CA LYS A 146 -16.43 18.76 5.22
C LYS A 146 -17.50 18.68 6.32
N PRO A 147 -17.17 19.01 7.58
CA PRO A 147 -18.15 18.98 8.66
C PRO A 147 -19.24 20.06 8.48
N ASN A 148 -20.37 19.89 9.15
CA ASN A 148 -21.42 20.93 9.17
C ASN A 148 -20.99 22.11 10.07
N ASN A 149 -21.14 23.34 9.56
CA ASN A 149 -20.82 24.58 10.28
C ASN A 149 -22.02 25.14 11.06
N THR A 150 -23.19 24.50 10.97
CA THR A 150 -24.45 25.00 11.54
C THR A 150 -25.22 23.85 12.17
N GLN A 151 -25.72 24.02 13.38
CA GLN A 151 -26.61 23.01 14.00
C GLN A 151 -27.72 23.65 14.83
N ARG A 152 -28.80 22.89 15.04
CA ARG A 152 -29.87 23.29 15.96
C ARG A 152 -29.40 23.13 17.41
N CYS A 153 -29.88 24.01 18.27
CA CYS A 153 -29.56 24.04 19.70
C CYS A 153 -30.77 24.50 20.52
N ASN A 154 -30.70 24.31 21.84
CA ASN A 154 -31.71 24.76 22.81
C ASN A 154 -33.16 24.42 22.42
N LEU A 155 -33.38 23.16 22.08
CA LEU A 155 -34.67 22.63 21.61
C LEU A 155 -35.74 22.46 22.71
N HIS A 156 -35.44 22.87 23.95
CA HIS A 156 -36.40 22.83 25.04
C HIS A 156 -37.40 23.96 24.91
N ASN A 157 -38.64 23.78 25.37
CA ASN A 157 -39.65 24.84 25.32
C ASN A 157 -39.26 26.03 26.21
N CYS A 158 -39.62 27.22 25.76
CA CYS A 158 -39.53 28.40 26.60
C CYS A 158 -40.58 28.32 27.71
N GLU A 159 -40.16 28.46 28.96
CA GLU A 159 -41.09 28.66 30.05
C GLU A 159 -41.75 30.03 29.86
N SER A 160 -43.03 30.02 29.45
CA SER A 160 -43.89 31.18 29.64
C SER A 160 -44.17 31.27 31.12
N THR A 161 -43.29 31.89 31.90
CA THR A 161 -43.72 32.40 33.20
C THR A 161 -44.79 33.45 32.92
N PRO A 162 -46.06 33.27 33.32
CA PRO A 162 -46.92 34.43 33.48
C PRO A 162 -46.28 35.20 34.63
N SER A 163 -45.50 36.24 34.32
CA SER A 163 -45.32 37.30 35.28
C SER A 163 -46.72 37.90 35.42
N ALA A 164 -47.49 37.35 36.36
CA ALA A 164 -48.70 37.94 36.87
C ALA A 164 -48.27 39.22 37.59
N THR A 165 -47.94 40.23 36.80
CA THR A 165 -47.94 41.61 37.25
C THR A 165 -49.41 41.90 37.50
N LEU A 166 -49.82 41.78 38.76
CA LEU A 166 -51.08 42.31 39.26
C LEU A 166 -51.22 43.76 38.75
N CYS A 167 -52.10 43.99 37.78
CA CYS A 167 -52.60 45.33 37.50
C CYS A 167 -53.47 45.73 38.70
N HIS A 168 -52.94 46.62 39.54
CA HIS A 168 -53.73 47.29 40.56
C HIS A 168 -54.41 48.54 39.98
N ARG A 169 -55.75 48.43 39.93
CA ARG A 169 -56.83 49.42 39.75
C ARG A 169 -56.76 50.40 38.58
#